data_AF-A0A926EE92-F1
#
_entry.id   AF-A0A926EE92-F1
#
_cell.length_a   1.000
_cell.length_b   1.000
_cell.length_c   1.000
_cell.angle_alpha   90.00
_cell.angle_beta   90.00
_cell.angle_gamma   90.00
#
_symmetry.space_group_name_H-M   'P 1'
#
loop_
_entity.id
_entity.type
_entity.pdbx_description
1 polymer ?
#
loop_
_entity_poly.entity_id
_entity_poly.type
_entity_poly.pdbx_seq_one_letter_code
_entity_poly.pdbx_strand_id
1 'polypeptide(L)'
;MAITHFTSSNSFQGYHITQQFDFCSGFGQFIDEDGNPASFSMAKERAMQQMLRAVPTEANAIIGFRVEHSIGSYVHSDYNNCILTNLITCVLVSGTPVRMEKDMEQKMEKVLLVMDYPPALPIRPYLVTLIPGQNESTLVQLRFFSYTSEPISALQADIVLRTVFGEDIVLPDIGFARIRAQDGEHQTGFFRVNLSDSLFSAQSASVRIKKYVCGSALREGDVHNQRIDMRLEDLFDLKRLYGNDAVAPHVVYEGGWQCLCGAQNPTDEKTCPYCQRGGESRQVAHASLLRQAEELHSACEILACLQAYEAEHKGSLPLTFMEGLEKMASTERMFGNMKKECMKFLHEHLEAEEAAAPADVPDLSEEDQAAMGSDAEIPILTPNPTGDGDTAAPETEEDRFTIKSPFDDPYWK
;
A
#
# COMPACT_ATOMS: atom_id res chain seq x y z
N MET A 1 -20.16 -20.79 -25.66
CA MET A 1 -18.89 -21.09 -24.95
C MET A 1 -18.86 -22.57 -24.62
N ALA A 2 -17.68 -23.19 -24.47
CA ALA A 2 -17.59 -24.57 -23.99
C ALA A 2 -17.59 -24.57 -22.44
N ILE A 3 -18.21 -25.58 -21.82
CA ILE A 3 -18.03 -25.83 -20.39
C ILE A 3 -16.57 -26.18 -20.15
N THR A 4 -15.91 -25.41 -19.28
CA THR A 4 -14.46 -25.52 -19.03
C THR A 4 -14.15 -26.17 -17.68
N HIS A 5 -15.13 -26.23 -16.77
CA HIS A 5 -14.91 -26.68 -15.39
C HIS A 5 -16.09 -27.50 -14.85
N PHE A 6 -15.77 -28.54 -14.08
CA PHE A 6 -16.73 -29.38 -13.34
C PHE A 6 -16.25 -29.51 -11.90
N THR A 7 -17.16 -29.44 -10.94
CA THR A 7 -16.85 -29.70 -9.53
C THR A 7 -18.02 -30.36 -8.82
N SER A 8 -17.72 -31.27 -7.89
CA SER A 8 -18.72 -31.84 -6.98
C SER A 8 -19.10 -30.88 -5.84
N SER A 9 -18.31 -29.82 -5.64
CA SER A 9 -18.57 -28.71 -4.71
C SER A 9 -19.73 -27.82 -5.20
N ASN A 10 -20.22 -26.95 -4.32
CA ASN A 10 -21.16 -25.88 -4.69
C ASN A 10 -20.45 -24.59 -5.14
N SER A 11 -19.12 -24.58 -5.20
CA SER A 11 -18.31 -23.41 -5.57
C SER A 11 -16.95 -23.80 -6.19
N PHE A 12 -16.31 -22.81 -6.84
CA PHE A 12 -14.93 -22.86 -7.31
C PHE A 12 -14.11 -21.82 -6.54
N GLN A 13 -12.92 -22.18 -6.04
CA GLN A 13 -12.05 -21.24 -5.34
C GLN A 13 -11.47 -20.22 -6.33
N GLY A 14 -11.55 -18.92 -6.01
CA GLY A 14 -11.09 -17.83 -6.88
C GLY A 14 -12.04 -17.49 -8.03
N TYR A 15 -13.30 -17.91 -7.95
CA TYR A 15 -14.37 -17.56 -8.87
C TYR A 15 -15.64 -17.25 -8.08
N HIS A 16 -16.42 -16.29 -8.54
CA HIS A 16 -17.78 -16.07 -8.04
C HIS A 16 -18.81 -16.44 -9.12
N ILE A 17 -19.92 -17.03 -8.67
CA ILE A 17 -21.04 -17.40 -9.52
C ILE A 17 -21.87 -16.14 -9.78
N THR A 18 -21.94 -15.70 -11.03
CA THR A 18 -22.74 -14.55 -11.44
C THR A 18 -24.16 -14.93 -11.81
N GLN A 19 -24.38 -16.17 -12.26
CA GLN A 19 -25.69 -16.69 -12.61
C GLN A 19 -25.76 -18.21 -12.42
N GLN A 20 -26.86 -18.68 -11.83
CA GLN A 20 -27.17 -20.10 -11.70
C GLN A 20 -28.31 -20.46 -12.63
N PHE A 21 -28.18 -21.59 -13.34
CA PHE A 21 -29.20 -22.10 -14.25
C PHE A 21 -29.94 -23.30 -13.64
N ASP A 22 -30.96 -23.79 -14.35
CA ASP A 22 -31.72 -24.97 -13.92
C ASP A 22 -30.86 -26.23 -13.92
N PHE A 23 -31.21 -27.16 -13.02
CA PHE A 23 -30.57 -28.45 -12.89
C PHE A 23 -30.59 -29.24 -14.21
N CYS A 24 -29.45 -29.82 -14.58
CA CYS A 24 -29.31 -30.65 -15.76
C CYS A 24 -28.90 -32.07 -15.38
N SER A 25 -29.38 -33.05 -16.15
CA SER A 25 -28.99 -34.44 -16.01
C SER A 25 -28.93 -35.14 -17.36
N GLY A 26 -28.18 -36.22 -17.42
CA GLY A 26 -28.09 -37.08 -18.57
C GLY A 26 -27.99 -38.54 -18.15
N PHE A 27 -28.63 -39.40 -18.94
CA PHE A 27 -28.71 -40.82 -18.69
C PHE A 27 -28.10 -41.59 -19.86
N GLY A 28 -27.20 -42.51 -19.54
CA GLY A 28 -26.56 -43.36 -20.52
C GLY A 28 -26.72 -44.81 -20.14
N GLN A 29 -27.09 -45.62 -21.12
CA GLN A 29 -27.18 -47.06 -20.97
C GLN A 29 -26.31 -47.77 -22.01
N PHE A 30 -25.73 -48.89 -21.60
CA PHE A 30 -25.02 -49.81 -22.47
C PHE A 30 -25.36 -51.25 -22.07
N ILE A 31 -25.63 -52.10 -23.05
CA ILE A 31 -25.95 -53.51 -22.86
C ILE A 31 -24.79 -54.32 -23.43
N ASP A 32 -24.23 -55.21 -22.64
CA ASP A 32 -23.22 -56.16 -23.08
C ASP A 32 -23.54 -57.59 -22.59
N GLU A 33 -22.88 -58.56 -23.21
CA GLU A 33 -23.07 -59.98 -22.90
C GLU A 33 -22.10 -60.43 -21.77
N ASP A 34 -21.00 -59.70 -21.54
CA ASP A 34 -19.88 -60.13 -20.68
C ASP A 34 -19.49 -59.15 -19.55
N GLY A 35 -20.20 -58.03 -19.35
CA GLY A 35 -19.86 -57.05 -18.30
C GLY A 35 -18.51 -56.35 -18.55
N ASN A 36 -18.27 -55.93 -19.78
CA ASN A 36 -17.04 -55.28 -20.21
C ASN A 36 -16.87 -53.93 -19.48
N PRO A 37 -15.70 -53.66 -18.87
CA PRO A 37 -15.39 -52.35 -18.27
C PRO A 37 -15.57 -51.16 -19.22
N ALA A 38 -15.45 -51.37 -20.54
CA ALA A 38 -15.72 -50.36 -21.56
C ALA A 38 -17.18 -49.87 -21.57
N SER A 39 -18.13 -50.72 -21.14
CA SER A 39 -19.56 -50.41 -21.11
C SER A 39 -19.89 -49.25 -20.18
N PHE A 40 -19.18 -49.14 -19.05
CA PHE A 40 -19.29 -47.98 -18.18
C PHE A 40 -18.82 -46.70 -18.85
N SER A 41 -17.68 -46.73 -19.55
CA SER A 41 -17.15 -45.57 -20.27
C SER A 41 -18.11 -45.11 -21.38
N MET A 42 -18.69 -46.05 -22.13
CA MET A 42 -19.66 -45.75 -23.19
C MET A 42 -20.98 -45.21 -22.63
N ALA A 43 -21.50 -45.80 -21.55
CA ALA A 43 -22.68 -45.30 -20.85
C ALA A 43 -22.42 -43.90 -20.26
N LYS A 44 -21.27 -43.68 -19.64
CA LYS A 44 -20.86 -42.37 -19.11
C LYS A 44 -20.75 -41.32 -20.20
N GLU A 45 -20.13 -41.64 -21.34
CA GLU A 45 -20.01 -40.71 -22.46
C GLU A 45 -21.40 -40.31 -23.00
N ARG A 46 -22.30 -41.27 -23.18
CA ARG A 46 -23.69 -40.99 -23.58
C ARG A 46 -24.41 -40.09 -22.58
N ALA A 47 -24.29 -40.39 -21.28
CA ALA A 47 -24.88 -39.59 -20.21
C ALA A 47 -24.33 -38.16 -20.21
N MET A 48 -23.01 -37.98 -20.36
CA MET A 48 -22.38 -36.66 -20.43
C MET A 48 -22.79 -35.89 -21.68
N GLN A 49 -22.84 -36.52 -22.84
CA GLN A 49 -23.31 -35.88 -24.08
C GLN A 49 -24.77 -35.42 -23.97
N GLN A 50 -25.64 -36.23 -23.35
CA GLN A 50 -27.03 -35.86 -23.13
C GLN A 50 -27.14 -34.66 -22.16
N MET A 51 -26.41 -34.69 -21.05
CA MET A 51 -26.40 -33.59 -20.08
C MET A 51 -25.90 -32.30 -20.75
N LEU A 52 -24.77 -32.34 -21.46
CA LEU A 52 -24.16 -31.17 -22.11
C LEU A 52 -25.05 -30.55 -23.19
N ARG A 53 -25.95 -31.30 -23.82
CA ARG A 53 -26.96 -30.75 -24.75
C ARG A 53 -28.04 -29.93 -24.05
N ALA A 54 -28.31 -30.22 -22.77
CA ALA A 54 -29.28 -29.50 -21.96
C ALA A 54 -28.68 -28.27 -21.26
N VAL A 55 -27.36 -28.07 -21.36
CA VAL A 55 -26.67 -26.94 -20.74
C VAL A 55 -26.86 -25.66 -21.57
N PRO A 56 -27.29 -24.54 -20.96
CA PRO A 56 -27.38 -23.25 -21.65
C PRO A 56 -26.03 -22.79 -22.21
N THR A 57 -26.04 -22.12 -23.36
CA THR A 57 -24.81 -21.70 -24.07
C THR A 57 -23.99 -20.64 -23.33
N GLU A 58 -24.62 -19.95 -22.39
CA GLU A 58 -24.10 -18.91 -21.52
C GLU A 58 -23.39 -19.47 -20.29
N ALA A 59 -23.66 -20.73 -19.94
CA ALA A 59 -22.98 -21.40 -18.85
C ALA A 59 -21.54 -21.75 -19.24
N ASN A 60 -20.62 -21.63 -18.28
CA ASN A 60 -19.20 -21.94 -18.49
C ASN A 60 -18.64 -22.97 -17.48
N ALA A 61 -19.43 -23.36 -16.48
CA ALA A 61 -19.07 -24.42 -15.51
C ALA A 61 -20.30 -25.19 -15.00
N ILE A 62 -20.05 -26.32 -14.33
CA ILE A 62 -21.08 -27.13 -13.63
C ILE A 62 -20.64 -27.39 -12.18
N ILE A 63 -21.49 -27.02 -11.23
CA ILE A 63 -21.34 -27.29 -9.79
C ILE A 63 -22.24 -28.46 -9.35
N GLY A 64 -21.95 -29.04 -8.19
CA GLY A 64 -22.71 -30.17 -7.66
C GLY A 64 -22.67 -31.40 -8.57
N PHE A 65 -21.61 -31.54 -9.37
CA PHE A 65 -21.47 -32.60 -10.37
C PHE A 65 -21.42 -33.97 -9.70
N ARG A 66 -22.30 -34.88 -10.12
CA ARG A 66 -22.40 -36.25 -9.62
C ARG A 66 -22.48 -37.25 -10.76
N VAL A 67 -21.87 -38.41 -10.55
CA VAL A 67 -21.94 -39.56 -11.45
C VAL A 67 -22.39 -40.76 -10.62
N GLU A 68 -23.59 -41.23 -10.88
CA GLU A 68 -24.16 -42.43 -10.28
C GLU A 68 -24.19 -43.53 -11.33
N HIS A 69 -23.99 -44.77 -10.91
CA HIS A 69 -24.05 -45.91 -11.81
C HIS A 69 -24.66 -47.12 -11.15
N SER A 70 -25.31 -47.95 -11.97
CA SER A 70 -25.85 -49.23 -11.57
C SER A 70 -25.62 -50.26 -12.66
N ILE A 71 -25.42 -51.50 -12.25
CA ILE A 71 -25.32 -52.64 -13.15
C ILE A 71 -26.48 -53.57 -12.83
N GLY A 72 -27.33 -53.81 -13.81
CA GLY A 72 -28.46 -54.73 -13.72
C GLY A 72 -28.23 -55.95 -14.60
N SER A 73 -28.84 -57.08 -14.25
CA SER A 73 -28.94 -58.24 -15.15
C SER A 73 -30.31 -58.22 -15.80
N TYR A 74 -30.33 -58.35 -17.12
CA TYR A 74 -31.55 -58.58 -17.89
C TYR A 74 -31.53 -60.02 -18.40
N VAL A 75 -32.58 -60.77 -18.08
CA VAL A 75 -32.74 -62.15 -18.55
C VAL A 75 -33.78 -62.14 -19.66
N HIS A 76 -33.36 -62.50 -20.87
CA HIS A 76 -34.27 -62.74 -21.98
C HIS A 76 -34.37 -64.25 -22.22
N SER A 77 -35.58 -64.80 -22.27
CA SER A 77 -35.80 -66.19 -22.68
C SER A 77 -36.29 -66.23 -24.12
N ASP A 78 -35.45 -66.70 -25.03
CA ASP A 78 -35.88 -66.99 -26.40
C ASP A 78 -36.63 -68.33 -26.47
N TYR A 79 -37.52 -68.46 -27.46
CA TYR A 79 -38.39 -69.62 -27.72
C TYR A 79 -37.64 -70.98 -27.87
N ASN A 80 -36.31 -70.97 -27.89
CA ASN A 80 -35.42 -72.14 -28.03
C ASN A 80 -34.69 -72.57 -26.73
N ASN A 81 -35.12 -72.11 -25.55
CA ASN A 81 -34.59 -72.57 -24.26
C ASN A 81 -33.12 -72.18 -23.96
N CYS A 82 -32.55 -71.20 -24.68
CA CYS A 82 -31.28 -70.56 -24.30
C CYS A 82 -31.57 -69.38 -23.38
N ILE A 83 -31.04 -69.42 -22.15
CA ILE A 83 -31.06 -68.28 -21.23
C ILE A 83 -29.86 -67.40 -21.56
N LEU A 84 -30.09 -66.25 -22.18
CA LEU A 84 -29.07 -65.22 -22.38
C LEU A 84 -29.19 -64.22 -21.22
N THR A 85 -28.12 -64.11 -20.42
CA THR A 85 -27.99 -63.09 -19.36
C THR A 85 -27.17 -61.94 -19.90
N ASN A 86 -27.83 -60.82 -20.21
CA ASN A 86 -27.13 -59.59 -20.58
C ASN A 86 -26.97 -58.70 -19.34
N LEU A 87 -25.84 -58.01 -19.27
CA LEU A 87 -25.61 -57.00 -18.25
C LEU A 87 -25.93 -55.62 -18.84
N ILE A 88 -26.70 -54.84 -18.10
CA ILE A 88 -27.04 -53.46 -18.44
C ILE A 88 -26.27 -52.55 -17.49
N THR A 89 -25.36 -51.76 -18.04
CA THR A 89 -24.69 -50.69 -17.31
C THR A 89 -25.45 -49.39 -17.53
N CYS A 90 -25.95 -48.80 -16.45
CA CYS A 90 -26.65 -47.52 -16.43
C CYS A 90 -25.80 -46.48 -15.71
N VAL A 91 -25.67 -45.28 -16.30
CA VAL A 91 -24.96 -44.14 -15.71
C VAL A 91 -25.87 -42.93 -15.74
N LEU A 92 -26.05 -42.30 -14.58
CA LEU A 92 -26.72 -41.00 -14.43
C LEU A 92 -25.66 -39.96 -14.09
N VAL A 93 -25.60 -38.89 -14.87
CA VAL A 93 -24.76 -37.72 -14.60
C VAL A 93 -25.67 -36.54 -14.31
N SER A 94 -25.36 -35.75 -13.28
CA SER A 94 -26.15 -34.59 -12.92
C SER A 94 -25.29 -33.43 -12.40
N GLY A 95 -25.84 -32.22 -12.47
CA GLY A 95 -25.22 -31.03 -11.90
C GLY A 95 -26.01 -29.77 -12.23
N THR A 96 -25.59 -28.65 -11.66
CA THR A 96 -26.18 -27.34 -11.94
C THR A 96 -25.22 -26.51 -12.78
N PRO A 97 -25.60 -26.13 -14.02
CA PRO A 97 -24.81 -25.23 -14.82
C PRO A 97 -24.79 -23.85 -14.18
N VAL A 98 -23.64 -23.19 -14.26
CA VAL A 98 -23.45 -21.83 -13.77
C VAL A 98 -22.66 -21.01 -14.77
N ARG A 99 -22.90 -19.71 -14.74
CA ARG A 99 -21.96 -18.72 -15.24
C ARG A 99 -21.15 -18.23 -14.05
N MET A 100 -19.84 -18.40 -14.15
CA MET A 100 -18.90 -17.91 -13.17
C MET A 100 -17.92 -16.95 -13.82
N GLU A 101 -17.47 -15.97 -13.06
CA GLU A 101 -16.41 -15.06 -13.45
C GLU A 101 -15.23 -15.29 -12.50
N LYS A 102 -14.02 -15.34 -13.07
CA LYS A 102 -12.81 -15.44 -12.24
C LYS A 102 -12.81 -14.20 -11.37
N ASP A 103 -12.63 -14.38 -10.08
CA ASP A 103 -12.33 -13.25 -9.22
C ASP A 103 -11.10 -12.60 -9.83
N MET A 104 -11.24 -11.36 -10.30
CA MET A 104 -10.07 -10.57 -10.55
C MET A 104 -9.36 -10.56 -9.20
N GLU A 105 -8.21 -11.25 -9.10
CA GLU A 105 -7.15 -10.76 -8.24
C GLU A 105 -7.05 -9.29 -8.63
N GLN A 106 -7.67 -8.44 -7.81
CA GLN A 106 -7.51 -7.02 -7.98
C GLN A 106 -6.01 -6.85 -8.02
N LYS A 107 -5.49 -6.30 -9.12
CA LYS A 107 -4.13 -5.78 -9.20
C LYS A 107 -4.06 -4.65 -8.18
N MET A 108 -4.09 -5.02 -6.90
CA MET A 108 -4.17 -4.11 -5.80
C MET A 108 -2.82 -3.43 -5.78
N GLU A 109 -2.87 -2.14 -6.00
CA GLU A 109 -1.79 -1.26 -5.58
C GLU A 109 -1.40 -1.63 -4.14
N LYS A 110 -0.12 -1.95 -3.97
CA LYS A 110 0.44 -2.26 -2.67
C LYS A 110 1.22 -1.04 -2.20
N VAL A 111 0.77 -0.47 -1.09
CA VAL A 111 1.36 0.72 -0.48
C VAL A 111 2.15 0.27 0.74
N LEU A 112 3.43 0.60 0.78
CA LEU A 112 4.37 0.21 1.83
C LEU A 112 4.89 1.46 2.55
N LEU A 113 4.81 1.47 3.88
CA LEU A 113 5.45 2.51 4.69
C LEU A 113 6.96 2.30 4.70
N VAL A 114 7.70 3.42 4.63
CA VAL A 114 9.15 3.43 4.79
C VAL A 114 9.50 3.45 6.27
N MET A 115 10.33 2.50 6.71
CA MET A 115 10.69 2.25 8.11
C MET A 115 12.08 2.78 8.50
N ASP A 116 12.66 3.62 7.67
CA ASP A 116 13.92 4.30 7.92
C ASP A 116 13.93 5.70 7.30
N TYR A 117 14.84 6.56 7.77
CA TYR A 117 14.98 7.90 7.22
C TYR A 117 16.43 8.39 7.31
N PRO A 118 16.89 9.24 6.38
CA PRO A 118 18.21 9.85 6.44
C PRO A 118 18.18 11.14 7.28
N PRO A 119 18.62 11.14 8.56
CA PRO A 119 18.55 12.33 9.42
C PRO A 119 19.33 13.52 8.84
N ALA A 120 20.47 13.26 8.19
CA ALA A 120 21.38 14.27 7.65
C ALA A 120 20.94 14.89 6.31
N LEU A 121 19.89 14.36 5.65
CA LEU A 121 19.39 14.93 4.40
C LEU A 121 18.14 15.76 4.63
N PRO A 122 17.83 16.76 3.79
CA PRO A 122 16.57 17.48 3.81
C PRO A 122 15.45 16.73 3.06
N ILE A 123 15.52 15.39 2.95
CA ILE A 123 14.54 14.55 2.24
C ILE A 123 14.03 13.47 3.19
N ARG A 124 12.71 13.23 3.23
CA ARG A 124 12.05 12.21 4.05
C ARG A 124 11.20 11.29 3.20
N PRO A 125 11.77 10.17 2.69
CA PRO A 125 10.98 9.09 2.12
C PRO A 125 9.98 8.56 3.15
N TYR A 126 8.73 8.33 2.75
CA TYR A 126 7.73 7.79 3.68
C TYR A 126 6.84 6.69 3.09
N LEU A 127 6.75 6.61 1.75
CA LEU A 127 5.84 5.66 1.11
C LEU A 127 6.40 5.15 -0.23
N VAL A 128 6.34 3.84 -0.42
CA VAL A 128 6.63 3.15 -1.68
C VAL A 128 5.35 2.50 -2.19
N THR A 129 4.95 2.85 -3.40
CA THR A 129 3.80 2.26 -4.09
C THR A 129 4.30 1.23 -5.11
N LEU A 130 3.75 0.03 -5.06
CA LEU A 130 3.98 -1.05 -6.02
C LEU A 130 2.68 -1.36 -6.77
N ILE A 131 2.72 -1.30 -8.10
CA ILE A 131 1.58 -1.62 -8.95
C ILE A 131 1.94 -2.80 -9.86
N PRO A 132 1.17 -3.90 -9.82
CA PRO A 132 1.37 -5.01 -10.74
C PRO A 132 1.20 -4.55 -12.20
N GLY A 133 2.24 -4.70 -12.99
CA GLY A 133 2.27 -4.38 -14.41
C GLY A 133 1.71 -5.50 -15.29
N GLN A 134 2.12 -5.50 -16.55
CA GLN A 134 1.93 -6.63 -17.48
C GLN A 134 3.23 -7.44 -17.53
N ASN A 135 3.17 -8.74 -17.84
CA ASN A 135 4.35 -9.62 -18.02
C ASN A 135 5.31 -9.62 -16.82
N GLU A 136 4.82 -9.86 -15.59
CA GLU A 136 5.64 -9.94 -14.36
C GLU A 136 6.46 -8.68 -14.03
N SER A 137 6.20 -7.57 -14.72
CA SER A 137 6.76 -6.28 -14.35
C SER A 137 5.97 -5.66 -13.21
N THR A 138 6.66 -4.96 -12.31
CA THR A 138 6.06 -4.13 -11.27
C THR A 138 6.46 -2.69 -11.50
N LEU A 139 5.50 -1.77 -11.37
CA LEU A 139 5.77 -0.35 -11.36
C LEU A 139 5.99 0.11 -9.92
N VAL A 140 7.08 0.81 -9.68
CA VAL A 140 7.48 1.35 -8.38
C VAL A 140 7.39 2.86 -8.43
N GLN A 141 6.82 3.46 -7.40
CA GLN A 141 6.80 4.90 -7.20
C GLN A 141 7.21 5.21 -5.76
N LEU A 142 8.00 6.26 -5.59
CA LEU A 142 8.41 6.76 -4.30
C LEU A 142 7.67 8.07 -3.99
N ARG A 143 7.22 8.21 -2.74
CA ARG A 143 6.80 9.49 -2.17
C ARG A 143 7.69 9.90 -1.00
N PHE A 144 7.99 11.19 -0.95
CA PHE A 144 8.87 11.76 0.04
C PHE A 144 8.53 13.23 0.31
N PHE A 145 8.92 13.75 1.46
CA PHE A 145 8.95 15.19 1.72
C PHE A 145 10.33 15.75 1.38
N SER A 146 10.38 16.96 0.84
CA SER A 146 11.63 17.72 0.72
C SER A 146 11.52 19.02 1.51
N TYR A 147 12.54 19.32 2.30
CA TYR A 147 12.71 20.56 3.04
C TYR A 147 13.69 21.52 2.35
N THR A 148 14.00 21.26 1.07
CA THR A 148 14.84 22.14 0.26
C THR A 148 14.04 23.34 -0.26
N SER A 149 14.72 24.48 -0.40
CA SER A 149 14.14 25.67 -1.05
C SER A 149 14.00 25.51 -2.57
N GLU A 150 14.87 24.71 -3.18
CA GLU A 150 14.85 24.39 -4.60
C GLU A 150 14.14 23.05 -4.87
N PRO A 151 13.53 22.87 -6.06
CA PRO A 151 12.82 21.65 -6.40
C PRO A 151 13.77 20.47 -6.63
N ILE A 152 13.33 19.28 -6.21
CA ILE A 152 14.01 18.02 -6.52
C ILE A 152 13.53 17.52 -7.89
N SER A 153 14.41 17.46 -8.89
CA SER A 153 14.05 17.09 -10.27
C SER A 153 14.31 15.61 -10.58
N ALA A 154 15.28 15.00 -9.91
CA ALA A 154 15.63 13.59 -10.04
C ALA A 154 16.25 13.04 -8.73
N LEU A 155 16.12 11.73 -8.52
CA LEU A 155 16.64 11.03 -7.35
C LEU A 155 17.06 9.61 -7.74
N GLN A 156 18.23 9.17 -7.29
CA GLN A 156 18.70 7.80 -7.39
C GLN A 156 18.68 7.17 -5.99
N ALA A 157 18.07 6.01 -5.84
CA ALA A 157 17.96 5.33 -4.55
C ALA A 157 17.94 3.81 -4.67
N ASP A 158 18.34 3.15 -3.59
CA ASP A 158 18.05 1.74 -3.37
C ASP A 158 16.76 1.61 -2.56
N ILE A 159 15.91 0.67 -2.95
CA ILE A 159 14.70 0.33 -2.18
C ILE A 159 14.83 -1.10 -1.70
N VAL A 160 14.72 -1.31 -0.39
CA VAL A 160 14.71 -2.64 0.21
C VAL A 160 13.29 -2.93 0.68
N LEU A 161 12.66 -3.95 0.12
CA LEU A 161 11.33 -4.39 0.53
C LEU A 161 11.48 -5.50 1.56
N ARG A 162 10.89 -5.34 2.75
CA ARG A 162 10.86 -6.39 3.76
C ARG A 162 9.55 -7.15 3.67
N THR A 163 9.64 -8.47 3.60
CA THR A 163 8.46 -9.36 3.53
C THR A 163 7.90 -9.67 4.93
N VAL A 164 6.66 -10.17 4.98
CA VAL A 164 6.03 -10.72 6.19
C VAL A 164 6.81 -11.90 6.80
N PHE A 165 7.71 -12.52 6.03
CA PHE A 165 8.59 -13.60 6.47
C PHE A 165 9.95 -13.10 6.95
N GLY A 166 10.20 -11.79 6.93
CA GLY A 166 11.46 -11.18 7.36
C GLY A 166 12.57 -11.22 6.30
N GLU A 167 12.27 -11.64 5.07
CA GLU A 167 13.21 -11.62 3.95
C GLU A 167 13.28 -10.22 3.31
N ASP A 168 14.47 -9.82 2.88
CA ASP A 168 14.72 -8.53 2.24
C ASP A 168 14.89 -8.71 0.72
N ILE A 169 14.11 -7.97 -0.06
CA ILE A 169 14.21 -7.91 -1.53
C ILE A 169 14.79 -6.55 -1.90
N VAL A 170 15.99 -6.55 -2.46
CA VAL A 170 16.72 -5.33 -2.80
C VAL A 170 16.44 -4.95 -4.25
N LEU A 171 16.00 -3.71 -4.45
CA LEU A 171 15.88 -3.05 -5.75
C LEU A 171 16.96 -1.96 -5.84
N PRO A 172 18.16 -2.30 -6.38
CA PRO A 172 19.28 -1.38 -6.39
C PRO A 172 19.17 -0.35 -7.52
N ASP A 173 19.76 0.82 -7.28
CA ASP A 173 20.05 1.85 -8.28
C ASP A 173 18.84 2.32 -9.10
N ILE A 174 17.68 2.47 -8.44
CA ILE A 174 16.49 3.02 -9.09
C ILE A 174 16.67 4.51 -9.33
N GLY A 175 16.66 4.92 -10.60
CA GLY A 175 16.67 6.32 -11.03
C GLY A 175 15.26 6.86 -11.24
N PHE A 176 14.77 7.63 -10.27
CA PHE A 176 13.50 8.34 -10.34
C PHE A 176 13.66 9.72 -11.01
N ALA A 177 12.73 10.02 -11.91
CA ALA A 177 12.58 11.32 -12.57
C ALA A 177 11.09 11.70 -12.63
N ARG A 178 10.77 12.84 -13.27
CA ARG A 178 9.39 13.37 -13.42
C ARG A 178 8.71 13.55 -12.07
N ILE A 179 9.44 14.15 -11.14
CA ILE A 179 8.97 14.40 -9.77
C ILE A 179 7.97 15.55 -9.79
N ARG A 180 6.79 15.30 -9.24
CA ARG A 180 5.77 16.32 -9.01
C ARG A 180 5.78 16.70 -7.54
N ALA A 181 5.65 17.98 -7.25
CA ALA A 181 5.61 18.50 -5.89
C ALA A 181 4.29 19.22 -5.64
N GLN A 182 3.70 18.98 -4.47
CA GLN A 182 2.54 19.69 -3.95
C GLN A 182 2.71 19.81 -2.43
N ASP A 183 2.68 21.03 -1.89
CA ASP A 183 2.75 21.30 -0.44
C ASP A 183 3.91 20.60 0.30
N GLY A 184 5.10 20.55 -0.34
CA GLY A 184 6.30 19.89 0.19
C GLY A 184 6.34 18.36 0.01
N GLU A 185 5.21 17.73 -0.29
CA GLU A 185 5.12 16.33 -0.70
C GLU A 185 5.56 16.19 -2.17
N HIS A 186 6.42 15.21 -2.41
CA HIS A 186 6.97 14.90 -3.72
C HIS A 186 6.60 13.48 -4.11
N GLN A 187 6.20 13.31 -5.37
CA GLN A 187 5.82 12.03 -5.95
C GLN A 187 6.62 11.81 -7.24
N THR A 188 7.35 10.70 -7.31
CA THR A 188 8.14 10.36 -8.51
C THR A 188 7.25 9.87 -9.66
N GLY A 189 7.79 9.84 -10.87
CA GLY A 189 7.25 8.98 -11.93
C GLY A 189 7.38 7.49 -11.56
N PHE A 190 6.63 6.64 -12.27
CA PHE A 190 6.76 5.20 -12.14
C PHE A 190 8.05 4.69 -12.78
N PHE A 191 8.78 3.84 -12.05
CA PHE A 191 9.92 3.08 -12.55
C PHE A 191 9.55 1.61 -12.67
N ARG A 192 9.95 0.94 -13.74
CA ARG A 192 9.61 -0.48 -13.96
C ARG A 192 10.73 -1.35 -13.39
N VAL A 193 10.37 -2.27 -12.52
CA VAL A 193 11.25 -3.33 -12.00
C VAL A 193 10.66 -4.70 -12.31
N ASN A 194 11.50 -5.73 -12.26
CA ASN A 194 11.02 -7.12 -12.25
C ASN A 194 10.94 -7.57 -10.80
N LEU A 195 9.72 -7.80 -10.32
CA LEU A 195 9.43 -8.35 -9.00
C LEU A 195 8.57 -9.58 -9.27
N SER A 196 9.01 -10.74 -8.77
CA SER A 196 8.23 -11.98 -8.76
C SER A 196 6.96 -11.82 -7.89
N ASP A 197 6.18 -12.89 -7.74
CA ASP A 197 4.96 -12.97 -6.88
C ASP A 197 5.16 -12.49 -5.42
N SER A 198 6.40 -12.25 -5.00
CA SER A 198 6.82 -11.65 -3.74
C SER A 198 6.24 -10.25 -3.46
N LEU A 199 5.59 -9.60 -4.43
CA LEU A 199 4.83 -8.36 -4.21
C LEU A 199 3.76 -8.54 -3.12
N PHE A 200 3.09 -9.69 -3.10
CA PHE A 200 2.05 -9.96 -2.10
C PHE A 200 2.62 -10.12 -0.69
N SER A 201 3.86 -10.58 -0.55
CA SER A 201 4.51 -10.77 0.75
C SER A 201 5.18 -9.51 1.31
N ALA A 202 5.44 -8.47 0.51
CA ALA A 202 6.06 -7.24 1.01
C ALA A 202 5.19 -6.58 2.11
N GLN A 203 5.78 -6.08 3.18
CA GLN A 203 5.05 -5.46 4.30
C GLN A 203 5.51 -4.02 4.56
N SER A 204 6.80 -3.75 4.38
CA SER A 204 7.38 -2.42 4.55
C SER A 204 8.54 -2.21 3.59
N ALA A 205 9.03 -0.98 3.54
CA ALA A 205 10.17 -0.61 2.72
C ALA A 205 11.24 0.12 3.54
N SER A 206 12.46 0.13 3.02
CA SER A 206 13.55 1.01 3.42
C SER A 206 14.10 1.68 2.17
N VAL A 207 14.47 2.97 2.27
CA VAL A 207 14.88 3.77 1.10
C VAL A 207 16.20 4.46 1.38
N ARG A 208 17.26 4.03 0.72
CA ARG A 208 18.57 4.69 0.76
C ARG A 208 18.73 5.58 -0.47
N ILE A 209 18.74 6.88 -0.25
CA ILE A 209 19.04 7.85 -1.30
C ILE A 209 20.54 7.78 -1.57
N LYS A 210 20.95 7.65 -2.84
CA LYS A 210 22.36 7.68 -3.23
C LYS A 210 22.76 9.06 -3.72
N LYS A 211 21.95 9.64 -4.63
CA LYS A 211 22.17 10.96 -5.24
C LYS A 211 20.85 11.61 -5.58
N TYR A 212 20.82 12.93 -5.63
CA TYR A 212 19.63 13.67 -6.06
C TYR A 212 20.02 14.99 -6.72
N VAL A 213 19.14 15.48 -7.60
CA VAL A 213 19.31 16.76 -8.28
C VAL A 213 18.36 17.76 -7.63
N CYS A 214 18.91 18.81 -7.05
CA CYS A 214 18.20 19.90 -6.40
C CYS A 214 18.50 21.20 -7.14
N GLY A 215 17.48 21.82 -7.73
CA GLY A 215 17.67 22.90 -8.69
C GLY A 215 18.49 22.43 -9.89
N SER A 216 19.69 23.00 -10.07
CA SER A 216 20.65 22.60 -11.11
C SER A 216 21.84 21.77 -10.57
N ALA A 217 21.93 21.58 -9.26
CA ALA A 217 23.08 20.95 -8.61
C ALA A 217 22.82 19.46 -8.33
N LEU A 218 23.78 18.61 -8.71
CA LEU A 218 23.86 17.23 -8.26
C LEU A 218 24.38 17.20 -6.82
N ARG A 219 23.67 16.52 -5.92
CA ARG A 219 24.05 16.35 -4.52
C ARG A 219 24.18 14.87 -4.19
N GLU A 220 25.17 14.56 -3.36
CA GLU A 220 25.33 13.23 -2.78
C GLU A 220 24.27 13.02 -1.69
N GLY A 221 23.74 11.80 -1.62
CA GLY A 221 22.70 11.40 -0.67
C GLY A 221 23.06 10.15 0.14
N ASP A 222 24.21 9.52 -0.13
CA ASP A 222 24.64 8.26 0.50
C ASP A 222 25.06 8.46 1.96
N VAL A 223 24.08 8.79 2.81
CA VAL A 223 24.21 8.97 4.24
C VAL A 223 23.63 7.77 4.98
N HIS A 224 24.00 7.64 6.25
CA HIS A 224 23.40 6.62 7.11
C HIS A 224 21.91 6.90 7.34
N ASN A 225 21.08 5.87 7.16
CA ASN A 225 19.66 5.92 7.51
C ASN A 225 19.47 5.45 8.96
N GLN A 226 18.68 6.21 9.71
CA GLN A 226 18.20 5.80 11.02
C GLN A 226 16.94 4.95 10.86
N ARG A 227 16.90 3.79 11.53
CA ARG A 227 15.71 2.94 11.59
C ARG A 227 14.66 3.59 12.48
N ILE A 228 13.40 3.50 12.07
CA ILE A 228 12.25 3.90 12.87
C ILE A 228 11.97 2.79 13.89
N ASP A 229 12.20 3.10 15.17
CA ASP A 229 12.03 2.16 16.28
C ASP A 229 10.59 2.21 16.85
N MET A 230 9.65 1.76 16.04
CA MET A 230 8.24 1.53 16.42
C MET A 230 7.61 0.49 15.48
N ARG A 231 6.46 -0.04 15.87
CA ARG A 231 5.72 -0.98 15.02
C ARG A 231 5.10 -0.24 13.82
N LEU A 232 4.77 -0.99 12.77
CA LEU A 232 4.19 -0.44 11.55
C LEU A 232 2.86 0.28 11.84
N GLU A 233 2.05 -0.29 12.72
CA GLU A 233 0.76 0.25 13.14
C GLU A 233 0.94 1.57 13.89
N ASP A 234 1.89 1.62 14.84
CA ASP A 234 2.19 2.81 15.62
C ASP A 234 2.72 3.95 14.71
N LEU A 235 3.56 3.63 13.71
CA LEU A 235 4.03 4.59 12.72
C LEU A 235 2.90 5.09 11.81
N PHE A 236 2.00 4.20 11.40
CA PHE A 236 0.83 4.57 10.61
C PHE A 236 -0.02 5.59 11.37
N ASP A 237 -0.30 5.35 12.65
CA ASP A 237 -1.06 6.27 13.49
C ASP A 237 -0.31 7.59 13.71
N LEU A 238 1.01 7.54 13.96
CA LEU A 238 1.85 8.74 14.07
C LEU A 238 1.74 9.63 12.81
N LYS A 239 1.87 9.03 11.62
CA LYS A 239 1.76 9.74 10.34
C LYS A 239 0.36 10.26 10.09
N ARG A 240 -0.67 9.50 10.48
CA ARG A 240 -2.06 9.93 10.40
C ARG A 240 -2.31 11.16 11.26
N LEU A 241 -1.75 11.18 12.48
CA LEU A 241 -1.91 12.29 13.41
C LEU A 241 -1.10 13.51 12.98
N TYR A 242 0.17 13.35 12.63
CA TYR A 242 1.11 14.47 12.52
C TYR A 242 1.62 14.78 11.12
N GLY A 243 1.20 14.00 10.12
CA GLY A 243 1.62 14.14 8.74
C GLY A 243 2.61 13.05 8.30
N ASN A 244 2.66 12.87 6.99
CA ASN A 244 3.41 11.80 6.33
C ASN A 244 4.93 11.84 6.56
N ASP A 245 5.49 13.00 6.92
CA ASP A 245 6.91 13.17 7.24
C ASP A 245 7.27 12.83 8.70
N ALA A 246 6.29 12.49 9.55
CA ALA A 246 6.54 12.05 10.93
C ALA A 246 7.18 10.66 10.96
N VAL A 247 8.28 10.51 11.69
CA VAL A 247 9.09 9.29 11.79
C VAL A 247 9.44 8.91 13.23
N ALA A 248 9.23 9.81 14.18
CA ALA A 248 9.51 9.58 15.59
C ALA A 248 8.58 10.42 16.47
N PRO A 249 8.35 10.05 17.74
CA PRO A 249 7.68 10.93 18.70
C PRO A 249 8.57 12.14 19.03
N HIS A 250 7.93 13.20 19.52
CA HIS A 250 8.63 14.34 20.08
C HIS A 250 9.20 13.97 21.45
N VAL A 251 10.49 14.23 21.66
CA VAL A 251 11.20 13.91 22.91
C VAL A 251 12.12 15.07 23.25
N VAL A 252 12.10 15.54 24.50
CA VAL A 252 13.03 16.54 25.02
C VAL A 252 14.08 15.81 25.87
N TYR A 253 15.34 16.15 25.69
CA TYR A 253 16.47 15.55 26.42
C TYR A 253 17.48 16.61 26.85
N GLU A 254 18.46 16.22 27.66
CA GLU A 254 19.49 17.14 28.11
C GLU A 254 20.32 17.62 26.90
N GLY A 255 20.24 18.93 26.61
CA GLY A 255 20.95 19.55 25.50
C GLY A 255 20.17 19.63 24.17
N GLY A 256 18.91 19.17 24.11
CA GLY A 256 18.12 19.32 22.89
C GLY A 256 16.74 18.68 22.90
N TRP A 257 16.15 18.57 21.71
CA TRP A 257 14.88 17.92 21.49
C TRP A 257 14.78 17.30 20.09
N GLN A 258 14.10 16.17 20.01
CA GLN A 258 13.79 15.47 18.77
C GLN A 258 12.44 15.95 18.22
N CYS A 259 12.42 16.34 16.96
CA CYS A 259 11.21 16.68 16.23
C CYS A 259 10.53 15.43 15.67
N LEU A 260 9.22 15.53 15.39
CA LEU A 260 8.43 14.48 14.76
C LEU A 260 9.01 14.01 13.42
N CYS A 261 9.66 14.90 12.67
CA CYS A 261 10.35 14.57 11.42
C CYS A 261 11.72 13.87 11.61
N GLY A 262 12.09 13.54 12.85
CA GLY A 262 13.34 12.87 13.22
C GLY A 262 14.56 13.79 13.32
N ALA A 263 14.38 15.11 13.14
CA ALA A 263 15.46 16.07 13.32
C ALA A 263 15.79 16.24 14.81
N GLN A 264 17.08 16.19 15.15
CA GLN A 264 17.58 16.59 16.47
C GLN A 264 17.89 18.08 16.48
N ASN A 265 17.38 18.79 17.47
CA ASN A 265 17.46 20.24 17.57
C ASN A 265 18.10 20.62 18.91
N PRO A 266 18.94 21.66 18.94
CA PRO A 266 19.43 22.26 20.19
C PRO A 266 18.31 22.83 21.07
N THR A 267 18.56 22.98 22.37
CA THR A 267 17.58 23.50 23.33
C THR A 267 17.17 24.96 23.09
N ASP A 268 18.06 25.77 22.52
CA ASP A 268 17.80 27.17 22.17
C ASP A 268 16.90 27.32 20.94
N GLU A 269 16.81 26.28 20.11
CA GLU A 269 16.00 26.31 18.91
C GLU A 269 14.52 26.03 19.24
N LYS A 270 13.65 27.02 18.99
CA LYS A 270 12.22 26.91 19.26
C LYS A 270 11.43 26.14 18.21
N THR A 271 11.98 25.99 17.01
CA THR A 271 11.30 25.40 15.85
C THR A 271 12.25 24.51 15.07
N CYS A 272 11.77 23.39 14.56
CA CYS A 272 12.60 22.51 13.75
C CYS A 272 13.02 23.19 12.44
N PRO A 273 14.31 23.23 12.06
CA PRO A 273 14.75 23.90 10.84
C PRO A 273 14.27 23.21 9.56
N TYR A 274 13.87 21.93 9.64
CA TYR A 274 13.34 21.19 8.50
C TYR A 274 11.83 21.39 8.35
N CYS A 275 11.06 20.91 9.31
CA CYS A 275 9.59 20.89 9.19
C CYS A 275 8.90 22.08 9.85
N GLN A 276 9.64 22.99 10.49
CA GLN A 276 9.15 24.20 11.15
C GLN A 276 8.19 24.00 12.34
N ARG A 277 7.92 22.75 12.74
CA ARG A 277 7.14 22.43 13.95
C ARG A 277 7.88 22.93 15.20
N GLY A 278 7.13 23.49 16.15
CA GLY A 278 7.67 24.00 17.42
C GLY A 278 8.17 22.91 18.37
N GLY A 279 9.20 23.23 19.15
CA GLY A 279 9.79 22.37 20.19
C GLY A 279 9.26 22.63 21.60
N GLU A 280 8.39 23.63 21.79
CA GLU A 280 7.83 23.94 23.12
C GLU A 280 6.80 22.86 23.55
N SER A 281 7.23 22.07 24.54
CA SER A 281 6.48 21.19 25.46
C SER A 281 4.97 21.11 25.26
N ARG A 282 4.52 20.12 24.45
CA ARG A 282 3.11 19.70 24.33
C ARG A 282 2.40 19.52 25.68
N GLN A 283 3.06 18.95 26.69
CA GLN A 283 2.44 18.69 28.00
C GLN A 283 1.96 19.96 28.74
N VAL A 284 2.69 21.07 28.64
CA VAL A 284 2.28 22.34 29.31
C VAL A 284 1.22 23.08 28.48
N ALA A 285 1.23 22.89 27.15
CA ALA A 285 0.24 23.45 26.25
C ALA A 285 -1.15 22.81 26.41
N HIS A 286 -1.24 21.48 26.60
CA HIS A 286 -2.52 20.77 26.64
C HIS A 286 -3.40 21.20 27.81
N ALA A 287 -2.83 21.30 29.01
CA ALA A 287 -3.57 21.76 30.20
C ALA A 287 -4.03 23.22 30.06
N SER A 288 -3.20 24.08 29.47
CA SER A 288 -3.57 25.48 29.20
C SER A 288 -4.66 25.60 28.13
N LEU A 289 -4.57 24.80 27.06
CA LEU A 289 -5.54 24.77 25.95
C LEU A 289 -6.89 24.22 26.40
N LEU A 290 -6.89 23.15 27.21
CA LEU A 290 -8.11 22.63 27.82
C LEU A 290 -8.79 23.68 28.69
N ARG A 291 -8.03 24.38 29.54
CA ARG A 291 -8.57 25.44 30.39
C ARG A 291 -9.14 26.61 29.58
N GLN A 292 -8.47 27.01 28.50
CA GLN A 292 -8.97 28.05 27.59
C GLN A 292 -10.24 27.57 26.87
N ALA A 293 -10.29 26.31 26.42
CA ALA A 293 -11.46 25.73 25.76
C ALA A 293 -12.67 25.58 26.71
N GLU A 294 -12.44 25.30 28.00
CA GLU A 294 -13.49 25.23 29.03
C GLU A 294 -14.21 26.57 29.23
N GLU A 295 -13.49 27.69 29.10
CA GLU A 295 -14.01 29.05 29.26
C GLU A 295 -14.90 29.50 28.08
N LEU A 296 -14.78 28.84 26.92
CA LEU A 296 -15.55 29.15 25.70
C LEU A 296 -16.95 28.54 25.74
N HIS A 297 -17.87 29.00 24.89
CA HIS A 297 -19.29 28.64 24.97
C HIS A 297 -19.80 27.75 23.83
N SER A 298 -19.00 27.53 22.79
CA SER A 298 -19.40 26.77 21.59
C SER A 298 -18.23 26.00 20.96
N ALA A 299 -18.53 24.97 20.17
CA ALA A 299 -17.54 24.24 19.40
C ALA A 299 -16.86 25.12 18.34
N CYS A 300 -17.57 26.10 17.77
CA CYS A 300 -16.99 27.07 16.85
C CYS A 300 -15.94 27.98 17.51
N GLU A 301 -16.19 28.45 18.73
CA GLU A 301 -15.22 29.26 19.48
C GLU A 301 -13.99 28.45 19.87
N ILE A 302 -14.20 27.21 20.32
CA ILE A 302 -13.13 26.27 20.64
C ILE A 302 -12.25 26.01 19.42
N LEU A 303 -12.85 25.73 18.26
CA LEU A 303 -12.12 25.55 17.00
C LEU A 303 -11.30 26.81 16.64
N ALA A 304 -11.88 28.00 16.74
CA ALA A 304 -11.18 29.25 16.42
C ALA A 304 -9.99 29.51 17.35
N CYS A 305 -10.14 29.20 18.65
CA CYS A 305 -9.06 29.29 19.63
C CYS A 305 -7.91 28.33 19.29
N LEU A 306 -8.24 27.08 18.94
CA LEU A 306 -7.24 26.07 18.61
C LEU A 306 -6.59 26.32 17.24
N GLN A 307 -7.32 26.87 16.26
CA GLN A 307 -6.76 27.34 14.99
C GLN A 307 -5.81 28.53 15.19
N ALA A 308 -6.12 29.46 16.10
CA ALA A 308 -5.22 30.55 16.45
C ALA A 308 -3.95 30.02 17.13
N TYR A 309 -4.10 29.05 18.03
CA TYR A 309 -2.98 28.37 18.65
C TYR A 309 -2.12 27.62 17.63
N GLU A 310 -2.74 26.88 16.71
CA GLU A 310 -2.06 26.19 15.61
C GLU A 310 -1.35 27.16 14.67
N ALA A 311 -1.94 28.32 14.36
CA ALA A 311 -1.31 29.35 13.54
C ALA A 311 -0.08 29.96 14.22
N GLU A 312 -0.14 30.13 15.54
CA GLU A 312 0.97 30.65 16.35
C GLU A 312 2.08 29.60 16.54
N HIS A 313 1.73 28.32 16.70
CA HIS A 313 2.65 27.23 17.06
C HIS A 313 2.92 26.24 15.91
N LYS A 314 2.43 26.56 14.70
CA LYS A 314 2.64 25.90 13.40
C LYS A 314 2.71 24.37 13.44
N GLY A 315 1.53 23.72 13.46
CA GLY A 315 1.41 22.26 13.36
C GLY A 315 1.73 21.51 14.66
N SER A 316 1.55 22.18 15.80
CA SER A 316 1.69 21.60 17.14
C SER A 316 0.60 20.57 17.45
N LEU A 317 -0.58 20.73 16.86
CA LEU A 317 -1.75 19.86 17.01
C LEU A 317 -1.86 18.85 15.85
N PRO A 318 -2.37 17.63 16.09
CA PRO A 318 -2.62 16.66 15.03
C PRO A 318 -3.61 17.19 13.96
N LEU A 319 -3.37 16.89 12.69
CA LEU A 319 -4.28 17.27 11.60
C LEU A 319 -5.65 16.61 11.77
N THR A 320 -5.70 15.33 12.11
CA THR A 320 -6.98 14.63 12.36
C THR A 320 -7.73 15.18 13.57
N PHE A 321 -7.01 15.73 14.54
CA PHE A 321 -7.60 16.39 15.69
C PHE A 321 -8.30 17.68 15.25
N MET A 322 -7.66 18.49 14.41
CA MET A 322 -8.25 19.69 13.83
C MET A 322 -9.45 19.37 12.91
N GLU A 323 -9.35 18.36 12.04
CA GLU A 323 -10.46 17.90 11.19
C GLU A 323 -11.68 17.43 12.01
N GLY A 324 -11.44 16.73 13.12
CA GLY A 324 -12.50 16.31 14.05
C GLY A 324 -13.24 17.50 14.65
N LEU A 325 -12.52 18.54 15.07
CA LEU A 325 -13.08 19.78 15.61
C LEU A 325 -13.85 20.57 14.55
N GLU A 326 -13.35 20.65 13.32
CA GLU A 326 -14.05 21.28 12.19
C GLU A 326 -15.40 20.61 11.91
N LYS A 327 -15.44 19.27 11.94
CA LYS A 327 -16.68 18.52 11.77
C LYS A 327 -17.68 18.82 12.88
N MET A 328 -17.23 18.94 14.13
CA MET A 328 -18.11 19.28 15.26
C MET A 328 -18.62 20.72 15.17
N ALA A 329 -17.77 21.68 14.81
CA ALA A 329 -18.19 23.08 14.58
C ALA A 329 -19.18 23.19 13.40
N SER A 330 -18.98 22.42 12.33
CA SER A 330 -19.92 22.35 11.20
C SER A 330 -21.27 21.76 11.61
N THR A 331 -21.26 20.72 12.43
CA THR A 331 -22.46 20.07 12.95
C THR A 331 -23.21 20.97 13.93
N GLU A 332 -22.49 21.76 14.74
CA GLU A 332 -23.07 22.75 15.65
C GLU A 332 -23.90 23.80 14.91
N ARG A 333 -23.43 24.27 13.75
CA ARG A 333 -24.18 25.20 12.88
C ARG A 333 -25.51 24.62 12.41
N MET A 334 -25.61 23.30 12.29
CA MET A 334 -26.81 22.61 11.78
C MET A 334 -27.77 22.15 12.88
N PHE A 335 -27.25 21.73 14.04
CA PHE A 335 -28.04 21.01 15.05
C PHE A 335 -27.99 21.60 16.46
N GLY A 336 -27.27 22.71 16.68
CA GLY A 336 -27.18 23.41 17.97
C GLY A 336 -25.88 23.11 18.72
N ASN A 337 -25.70 23.77 19.87
CA ASN A 337 -24.45 23.82 20.63
C ASN A 337 -23.85 22.41 20.90
N MET A 338 -22.60 22.20 20.47
CA MET A 338 -21.85 20.94 20.61
C MET A 338 -20.67 21.05 21.57
N LYS A 339 -20.66 22.06 22.45
CA LYS A 339 -19.56 22.29 23.40
C LYS A 339 -19.21 21.03 24.20
N LYS A 340 -20.22 20.29 24.70
CA LYS A 340 -19.96 19.14 25.58
C LYS A 340 -19.29 17.99 24.83
N GLU A 341 -19.74 17.72 23.63
CA GLU A 341 -19.19 16.70 22.74
C GLU A 341 -17.78 17.08 22.28
N CYS A 342 -17.58 18.37 21.96
CA CYS A 342 -16.29 18.93 21.60
C CYS A 342 -15.27 18.84 22.75
N MET A 343 -15.68 19.20 23.98
CA MET A 343 -14.84 19.06 25.17
C MET A 343 -14.49 17.61 25.47
N LYS A 344 -15.44 16.68 25.31
CA LYS A 344 -15.17 15.25 25.47
C LYS A 344 -14.13 14.76 24.46
N PHE A 345 -14.26 15.16 23.19
CA PHE A 345 -13.31 14.85 22.14
C PHE A 345 -11.90 15.42 22.42
N LEU A 346 -11.85 16.65 22.93
CA LEU A 346 -10.64 17.33 23.39
C LEU A 346 -9.92 16.53 24.48
N HIS A 347 -10.63 16.15 25.54
CA HIS A 347 -10.05 15.32 26.61
C HIS A 347 -9.53 13.98 26.08
N GLU A 348 -10.34 13.26 25.29
CA GLU A 348 -9.95 11.94 24.76
C GLU A 348 -8.70 12.00 23.88
N HIS A 349 -8.55 13.02 23.03
CA HIS A 349 -7.39 13.13 22.13
C HIS A 349 -6.15 13.68 22.83
N LEU A 350 -6.30 14.62 23.76
CA LEU A 350 -5.16 15.20 24.47
C LEU A 350 -4.64 14.26 25.59
N GLU A 351 -5.49 13.42 26.19
CA GLU A 351 -5.09 12.40 27.18
C GLU A 351 -4.50 11.14 26.50
N ALA A 352 -4.97 10.76 25.30
CA ALA A 352 -4.39 9.64 24.54
C ALA A 352 -2.93 9.91 24.10
N GLU A 353 -2.55 11.18 23.91
CA GLU A 353 -1.17 11.57 23.63
C GLU A 353 -0.23 11.42 24.84
N GLU A 354 -0.72 11.62 26.07
CA GLU A 354 0.08 11.40 27.29
C GLU A 354 0.35 9.91 27.54
N ALA A 355 -0.59 9.03 27.20
CA ALA A 355 -0.46 7.59 27.36
C ALA A 355 0.47 6.92 26.33
N ALA A 356 0.75 7.60 25.20
CA ALA A 356 1.62 7.11 24.13
C ALA A 356 3.11 7.47 24.29
N ALA A 357 3.47 8.28 25.30
CA ALA A 357 4.86 8.53 25.65
C ALA A 357 5.47 7.27 26.31
N PRO A 358 6.61 6.74 25.84
CA PRO A 358 7.21 5.57 26.47
C PRO A 358 7.63 5.91 27.91
N ALA A 359 7.08 5.15 28.86
CA ALA A 359 7.61 5.07 30.22
C ALA A 359 8.98 4.35 30.15
N ASP A 360 9.99 4.98 30.75
CA ASP A 360 11.35 4.48 30.94
C ASP A 360 12.20 4.31 29.65
N VAL A 361 13.03 5.32 29.37
CA VAL A 361 14.25 5.14 28.56
C VAL A 361 15.30 4.50 29.47
N PRO A 362 15.90 3.34 29.11
CA PRO A 362 17.03 2.80 29.86
C PRO A 362 18.24 3.73 29.67
N ASP A 363 18.87 4.07 30.79
CA ASP A 363 20.13 4.80 30.89
C ASP A 363 21.18 4.17 29.95
N LEU A 364 21.57 4.89 28.89
CA LEU A 364 22.63 4.46 27.99
C LEU A 364 23.95 4.55 28.74
N SER A 365 24.55 3.40 29.05
CA SER A 365 25.84 3.30 29.74
C SER A 365 26.93 4.09 29.01
N GLU A 366 27.79 4.75 29.79
CA GLU A 366 28.88 5.64 29.39
C GLU A 366 29.87 5.08 28.32
N GLU A 367 29.78 3.80 27.98
CA GLU A 367 30.64 3.16 26.97
C GLU A 367 30.29 3.51 25.51
N ASP A 368 29.03 3.90 25.21
CA ASP A 368 28.64 4.28 23.83
C ASP A 368 28.99 5.74 23.48
N GLN A 369 29.30 6.58 24.47
CA GLN A 369 29.66 7.99 24.26
C GLN A 369 31.13 8.19 23.83
N ALA A 370 31.96 7.16 23.90
CA ALA A 370 33.40 7.26 23.60
C ALA A 370 33.77 7.05 22.12
N ALA A 371 32.82 6.72 21.24
CA ALA A 371 33.10 6.43 19.83
C ALA A 371 32.89 7.62 18.86
N MET A 372 32.39 8.77 19.33
CA MET A 372 32.17 9.97 18.52
C MET A 372 33.19 11.07 18.84
N GLY A 373 34.46 10.78 18.57
CA GLY A 373 35.54 11.75 18.60
C GLY A 373 35.99 12.17 17.21
N SER A 374 36.03 13.49 16.99
CA SER A 374 36.74 14.26 15.95
C SER A 374 36.06 14.48 14.58
N ASP A 375 35.80 15.78 14.36
CA ASP A 375 35.81 16.54 13.11
C ASP A 375 34.75 16.26 12.03
N ALA A 376 33.60 16.91 12.18
CA ALA A 376 32.81 17.38 11.05
C ALA A 376 32.21 18.76 11.38
N GLU A 377 32.85 19.82 10.88
CA GLU A 377 32.27 21.16 10.88
C GLU A 377 30.94 21.16 10.13
N ILE A 378 29.89 21.65 10.80
CA ILE A 378 28.58 21.90 10.23
C ILE A 378 28.71 23.04 9.21
N PRO A 379 28.29 22.90 7.94
CA PRO A 379 28.28 24.03 7.02
C PRO A 379 27.14 24.96 7.40
N ILE A 380 27.50 26.10 7.99
CA ILE A 380 26.62 27.26 8.15
C ILE A 380 26.36 27.83 6.76
N LEU A 381 25.14 27.69 6.23
CA LEU A 381 24.71 28.39 5.03
C LEU A 381 24.40 29.85 5.39
N THR A 382 25.35 30.76 5.16
CA THR A 382 25.05 32.19 5.07
C THR A 382 24.62 32.57 3.65
N PRO A 383 23.66 33.48 3.48
CA PRO A 383 23.31 34.01 2.17
C PRO A 383 24.35 35.06 1.76
N ASN A 384 24.96 34.91 0.58
CA ASN A 384 25.84 35.95 0.03
C ASN A 384 25.15 36.73 -1.11
N PRO A 385 25.44 38.04 -1.24
CA PRO A 385 24.67 38.98 -2.03
C PRO A 385 25.10 39.02 -3.50
N THR A 386 24.18 39.53 -4.32
CA THR A 386 24.30 39.91 -5.72
C THR A 386 25.56 40.71 -6.06
N GLY A 387 26.21 40.38 -7.17
CA GLY A 387 27.25 41.20 -7.80
C GLY A 387 27.47 40.80 -9.25
N ASP A 388 27.15 41.72 -10.16
CA ASP A 388 27.34 41.66 -11.61
C ASP A 388 28.81 41.49 -12.03
N GLY A 389 29.01 40.89 -13.22
CA GLY A 389 30.31 40.91 -13.89
C GLY A 389 30.35 40.05 -15.16
N ASP A 390 30.10 40.69 -16.30
CA ASP A 390 30.39 40.21 -17.65
C ASP A 390 31.82 39.65 -17.79
N THR A 391 32.01 38.56 -18.56
CA THR A 391 32.77 38.56 -19.84
C THR A 391 32.98 37.17 -20.45
N ALA A 392 32.73 37.11 -21.77
CA ALA A 392 33.41 36.36 -22.83
C ALA A 392 33.41 34.81 -22.85
N ALA A 393 32.76 34.30 -23.89
CA ALA A 393 32.99 32.98 -24.49
C ALA A 393 34.37 32.89 -25.18
N PRO A 394 34.84 31.66 -25.49
CA PRO A 394 34.79 31.25 -26.90
C PRO A 394 34.34 29.78 -27.17
N GLU A 395 33.71 29.64 -28.34
CA GLU A 395 33.72 28.56 -29.36
C GLU A 395 34.80 27.46 -29.20
N THR A 396 34.69 26.20 -29.60
CA THR A 396 33.74 25.33 -30.35
C THR A 396 34.31 23.91 -30.23
N GLU A 397 33.48 22.86 -30.18
CA GLU A 397 33.60 21.70 -31.08
C GLU A 397 32.41 20.75 -30.91
N GLU A 398 31.83 20.41 -32.05
CA GLU A 398 30.60 19.65 -32.24
C GLU A 398 30.88 18.14 -32.10
N ASP A 399 30.04 17.42 -31.33
CA ASP A 399 29.77 16.00 -31.60
C ASP A 399 28.25 15.75 -31.50
N ARG A 400 27.63 15.67 -32.68
CA ARG A 400 26.20 15.48 -32.86
C ARG A 400 25.85 13.98 -32.75
N PHE A 401 25.33 13.55 -31.61
CA PHE A 401 24.53 12.32 -31.53
C PHE A 401 23.06 12.66 -31.82
N THR A 402 22.60 12.30 -33.02
CA THR A 402 21.20 12.44 -33.44
C THR A 402 20.39 11.29 -32.85
N ILE A 403 19.59 11.54 -31.81
CA ILE A 403 18.60 10.58 -31.29
C ILE A 403 17.35 10.70 -32.17
N LYS A 404 17.04 9.63 -32.93
CA LYS A 404 15.80 9.52 -33.71
C LYS A 404 14.59 9.40 -32.77
N SER A 405 13.52 10.13 -33.11
CA SER A 405 12.22 10.10 -32.45
C SER A 405 11.55 8.72 -32.55
N PRO A 406 10.93 8.18 -31.49
CA PRO A 406 10.32 6.85 -31.48
C PRO A 406 8.91 6.78 -32.10
N PHE A 407 8.53 7.74 -32.96
CA PHE A 407 7.19 7.84 -33.53
C PHE A 407 7.04 7.31 -34.97
N ASP A 408 8.04 6.60 -35.51
CA ASP A 408 8.01 6.02 -36.86
C ASP A 408 7.94 4.47 -36.86
N ASP A 409 7.03 3.87 -36.08
CA ASP A 409 6.70 2.44 -36.18
C ASP A 409 5.27 2.24 -36.74
N PRO A 410 5.09 1.61 -37.92
CA PRO A 410 3.79 1.52 -38.59
C PRO A 410 2.87 0.39 -38.11
N TYR A 411 3.12 -0.25 -36.95
CA TYR A 411 2.32 -1.38 -36.48
C TYR A 411 1.10 -1.05 -35.60
N TRP A 412 0.65 0.20 -35.56
CA TRP A 412 -0.59 0.59 -34.89
C TRP A 412 -1.48 1.44 -35.80
N LYS A 413 -2.26 0.77 -36.64
CA LYS A 413 -3.51 1.28 -37.22
C LYS A 413 -4.62 0.27 -37.06
#